data_AF-A0A954ERR8-F1
#
_entry.id   AF-A0A954ERR8-F1
#
_cell.length_a   1.000
_cell.length_b   1.000
_cell.length_c   1.000
_cell.angle_alpha   90.00
_cell.angle_beta   90.00
_cell.angle_gamma   90.00
#
_symmetry.space_group_name_H-M   'P 1'
#
loop_
_entity.id
_entity.type
_entity.pdbx_description
1 polymer ?
#
loop_
_entity_poly.entity_id
_entity_poly.type
_entity_poly.pdbx_seq_one_letter_code
_entity_poly.pdbx_strand_id
1 'polypeptide(L)'
;MLADKGRPIRLGDPLGLGESRLVPGRMPDSGVRAWVLDCPPMFTRDGGPYLGPDGNDWPDNFKRFALLARAAALVGIGGSMMGWQPDVIHANDWQTGLVPVYLDQWGSPVPPCVYTIHNIEYQGIFGPEVMGHVGLDHQHFSLEGIEFHGWVSYMKAGLVYARRLTTVSPTYAREVQTPA
;
A
#
# COMPACT_ATOMS: atom_id res chain seq x y z
N MET A 1 0.51 -16.03 -14.65
CA MET A 1 -0.89 -15.54 -14.64
C MET A 1 -1.65 -16.32 -13.58
N LEU A 2 -2.59 -15.73 -12.81
CA LEU A 2 -3.35 -16.47 -11.79
C LEU A 2 -4.17 -17.62 -12.41
N ALA A 3 -4.24 -18.74 -11.69
CA ALA A 3 -5.19 -19.83 -11.93
C ALA A 3 -6.54 -19.53 -11.27
N ASP A 4 -7.59 -20.25 -11.67
CA ASP A 4 -8.94 -20.21 -11.07
C ASP A 4 -9.49 -18.81 -10.83
N LYS A 5 -9.43 -17.96 -11.86
CA LYS A 5 -9.88 -16.56 -11.74
C LYS A 5 -11.36 -16.51 -11.38
N GLY A 6 -11.67 -15.86 -10.26
CA GLY A 6 -13.03 -15.62 -9.81
C GLY A 6 -13.62 -14.34 -10.42
N ARG A 7 -14.85 -14.01 -10.01
CA ARG A 7 -15.53 -12.79 -10.45
C ARG A 7 -14.79 -11.54 -9.93
N PRO A 8 -14.44 -10.58 -10.80
CA PRO A 8 -13.81 -9.34 -10.34
C PRO A 8 -14.72 -8.54 -9.41
N ILE A 9 -14.12 -7.95 -8.38
CA ILE A 9 -14.76 -7.09 -7.40
C ILE A 9 -14.46 -5.65 -7.76
N ARG A 10 -15.49 -4.86 -8.11
CA ARG A 10 -15.32 -3.46 -8.50
C ARG A 10 -14.95 -2.60 -7.29
N LEU A 11 -13.91 -1.79 -7.45
CA LEU A 11 -13.50 -0.75 -6.50
C LEU A 11 -13.91 0.67 -6.98
N GLY A 12 -14.31 0.81 -8.25
CA GLY A 12 -14.63 2.10 -8.87
C GLY A 12 -13.37 2.91 -9.16
N ASP A 13 -13.47 4.24 -9.13
CA ASP A 13 -12.33 5.15 -9.32
C ASP A 13 -12.10 6.00 -8.05
N PRO A 14 -11.54 5.42 -6.98
CA PRO A 14 -11.46 6.10 -5.69
C PRO A 14 -10.43 7.23 -5.63
N LEU A 15 -9.48 7.29 -6.57
CA LEU A 15 -8.36 8.25 -6.57
C LEU A 15 -8.22 9.02 -7.90
N GLY A 16 -9.20 8.93 -8.80
CA GLY A 16 -9.18 9.60 -10.11
C GLY A 16 -8.11 9.03 -11.05
N LEU A 17 -7.88 7.71 -11.03
CA LEU A 17 -6.95 6.98 -11.89
C LEU A 17 -7.67 6.16 -12.98
N GLY A 18 -9.00 6.12 -12.95
CA GLY A 18 -9.84 5.28 -13.78
C GLY A 18 -10.39 4.06 -13.04
N GLU A 19 -11.32 3.36 -13.69
CA GLU A 19 -12.00 2.18 -13.13
C GLU A 19 -11.00 1.13 -12.65
N SER A 20 -11.12 0.77 -11.38
CA SER A 20 -10.28 -0.21 -10.70
C SER A 20 -11.10 -1.38 -10.13
N ARG A 21 -10.48 -2.56 -10.11
CA ARG A 21 -11.10 -3.78 -9.59
C ARG A 21 -10.06 -4.73 -9.01
N LEU A 22 -10.51 -5.62 -8.14
CA LEU A 22 -9.72 -6.74 -7.66
C LEU A 22 -10.12 -7.99 -8.43
N VAL A 23 -9.13 -8.67 -9.01
CA VAL A 23 -9.32 -9.94 -9.72
C VAL A 23 -8.85 -11.07 -8.79
N PRO A 24 -9.77 -11.83 -8.16
CA PRO A 24 -9.40 -12.96 -7.32
C PRO A 24 -8.92 -14.14 -8.17
N GLY A 25 -8.03 -14.95 -7.60
CA GLY A 25 -7.61 -16.23 -8.16
C GLY A 25 -6.65 -16.94 -7.23
N ARG A 26 -5.88 -17.88 -7.78
CA ARG A 26 -4.87 -18.64 -7.05
C ARG A 26 -3.51 -18.55 -7.71
N MET A 27 -2.47 -18.51 -6.90
CA MET A 27 -1.10 -18.68 -7.35
C MET A 27 -0.94 -20.09 -7.94
N PRO A 28 -0.49 -20.25 -9.20
CA PRO A 28 -0.45 -21.56 -9.86
C PRO A 28 0.34 -22.63 -9.10
N ASP A 29 1.45 -22.23 -8.49
CA ASP A 29 2.42 -23.18 -7.90
C ASP A 29 2.08 -23.56 -6.45
N SER A 30 1.34 -22.71 -5.73
CA SER A 30 1.08 -22.88 -4.29
C SER A 30 -0.40 -22.98 -3.94
N GLY A 31 -1.31 -22.67 -4.87
CA GLY A 31 -2.75 -22.60 -4.62
C GLY A 31 -3.17 -21.45 -3.69
N VAL A 32 -2.24 -20.61 -3.23
CA VAL A 32 -2.49 -19.47 -2.35
C VAL A 32 -3.49 -18.53 -3.01
N ARG A 33 -4.53 -18.13 -2.27
CA ARG A 33 -5.49 -17.12 -2.74
C ARG A 33 -4.77 -15.80 -2.95
N ALA A 34 -4.97 -15.21 -4.11
CA ALA A 34 -4.40 -13.92 -4.49
C ALA A 34 -5.47 -13.04 -5.10
N TRP A 35 -5.31 -11.73 -4.89
CA TRP A 35 -6.09 -10.71 -5.58
C TRP A 35 -5.12 -9.83 -6.35
N VAL A 36 -5.35 -9.67 -7.63
CA VAL A 36 -4.61 -8.72 -8.46
C VAL A 36 -5.41 -7.43 -8.53
N LEU A 37 -4.79 -6.31 -8.15
CA LEU A 37 -5.31 -4.99 -8.44
C LEU A 37 -5.20 -4.75 -9.94
N ASP A 38 -6.35 -4.57 -10.58
CA ASP A 38 -6.45 -4.24 -11.99
C ASP A 38 -6.96 -2.80 -12.14
N CYS A 39 -6.14 -1.96 -12.76
CA CYS A 39 -6.43 -0.59 -13.13
C CYS A 39 -5.68 -0.32 -14.45
N PRO A 40 -6.30 -0.62 -15.60
CA PRO A 40 -5.61 -0.60 -16.89
C PRO A 40 -4.88 0.71 -17.22
N PRO A 41 -5.43 1.91 -16.95
CA PRO A 41 -4.71 3.16 -17.21
C PRO A 41 -3.36 3.26 -16.47
N MET A 42 -3.24 2.60 -15.31
CA MET A 42 -2.04 2.68 -14.44
C MET A 42 -1.06 1.53 -14.64
N PHE A 43 -1.53 0.35 -15.08
CA PHE A 43 -0.73 -0.88 -15.10
C PHE A 43 -0.66 -1.56 -16.47
N THR A 44 -1.49 -1.18 -17.44
CA THR A 44 -1.41 -1.66 -18.84
C THR A 44 -0.77 -0.57 -19.70
N ARG A 45 0.50 -0.29 -19.42
CA ARG A 45 1.32 0.72 -20.13
C ARG A 45 2.76 0.25 -20.22
N ASP A 46 3.50 0.78 -21.19
CA ASP A 46 4.93 0.51 -21.37
C ASP A 46 5.73 1.01 -20.16
N GLY A 47 6.89 0.39 -19.90
CA GLY A 47 7.74 0.69 -18.74
C GLY A 47 7.65 -0.40 -17.66
N GLY A 48 8.19 -0.08 -16.49
CA GLY A 48 8.23 -0.97 -15.32
C GLY A 48 7.20 -0.63 -14.24
N PRO A 49 7.20 -1.42 -13.14
CA PRO A 49 6.33 -1.16 -11.99
C PRO A 49 6.57 0.21 -11.33
N TYR A 50 7.81 0.71 -11.40
CA TYR A 50 8.24 1.97 -10.78
C TYR A 50 8.67 3.03 -11.79
N LEU A 51 9.27 2.62 -12.91
CA LEU A 51 9.88 3.51 -13.90
C LEU A 51 9.10 3.55 -15.21
N GLY A 52 9.03 4.73 -15.83
CA GLY A 52 8.51 4.94 -17.17
C GLY A 52 9.46 4.43 -18.26
N PRO A 53 9.02 4.46 -19.54
CA PRO A 53 9.86 4.09 -20.69
C PRO A 53 11.14 4.92 -20.82
N ASP A 54 11.16 6.12 -20.23
CA ASP A 54 12.29 7.04 -20.16
C ASP A 54 13.26 6.73 -19.00
N GLY A 55 12.95 5.74 -18.17
CA GLY A 55 13.76 5.33 -17.02
C GLY A 55 13.56 6.18 -15.76
N ASN A 56 12.69 7.19 -15.80
CA ASN A 56 12.35 8.01 -14.63
C ASN A 56 11.18 7.42 -13.84
N ASP A 57 11.05 7.78 -12.57
CA ASP A 57 9.87 7.42 -11.80
C ASP A 57 8.59 7.93 -12.46
N TRP A 58 7.53 7.12 -12.41
CA TRP A 58 6.23 7.62 -12.84
C TRP A 58 5.80 8.80 -11.96
N PRO A 59 5.36 9.91 -12.55
CA PRO A 59 4.88 11.06 -11.77
C PRO A 59 3.64 10.72 -10.94
N ASP A 60 2.92 9.65 -11.30
CA ASP A 60 1.72 9.17 -10.60
C ASP A 60 2.00 8.02 -9.60
N ASN A 61 3.27 7.69 -9.32
CA ASN A 61 3.64 6.60 -8.39
C ASN A 61 2.95 6.74 -7.02
N PHE A 62 2.86 7.97 -6.48
CA PHE A 62 2.15 8.22 -5.24
C PHE A 62 0.70 7.71 -5.30
N LYS A 63 -0.03 7.99 -6.38
CA LYS A 63 -1.41 7.49 -6.56
C LYS A 63 -1.47 5.99 -6.81
N ARG A 64 -0.56 5.42 -7.61
CA ARG A 64 -0.55 3.98 -7.92
C ARG A 64 -0.41 3.14 -6.66
N PHE A 65 0.55 3.51 -5.80
CA PHE A 65 0.81 2.78 -4.57
C PHE A 65 -0.18 3.13 -3.46
N ALA A 66 -0.75 4.34 -3.45
CA ALA A 66 -1.94 4.64 -2.67
C ALA A 66 -3.14 3.76 -3.05
N LEU A 67 -3.40 3.56 -4.36
CA LEU A 67 -4.48 2.66 -4.82
C LEU A 67 -4.23 1.21 -4.36
N LEU A 68 -3.00 0.73 -4.46
CA LEU A 68 -2.60 -0.59 -3.96
C LEU A 68 -2.85 -0.74 -2.46
N ALA A 69 -2.34 0.20 -1.66
CA ALA A 69 -2.51 0.21 -0.22
C ALA A 69 -3.97 0.32 0.20
N ARG A 70 -4.74 1.19 -0.46
CA ARG A 70 -6.18 1.36 -0.24
C ARG A 70 -6.95 0.09 -0.56
N ALA A 71 -6.63 -0.57 -1.68
CA ALA A 71 -7.25 -1.83 -2.05
C ALA A 71 -6.93 -2.95 -1.04
N ALA A 72 -5.69 -3.04 -0.57
CA ALA A 72 -5.30 -4.00 0.47
C ALA A 72 -6.02 -3.72 1.80
N ALA A 73 -6.13 -2.47 2.22
CA ALA A 73 -6.90 -2.08 3.40
C ALA A 73 -8.39 -2.45 3.24
N LEU A 74 -8.98 -2.24 2.05
CA LEU A 74 -10.37 -2.63 1.77
C LEU A 74 -10.58 -4.14 1.83
N VAL A 75 -9.64 -4.94 1.33
CA VAL A 75 -9.66 -6.40 1.53
C VAL A 75 -9.59 -6.72 3.03
N GLY A 76 -8.74 -6.01 3.77
CA GLY A 76 -8.55 -6.13 5.20
C GLY A 76 -9.80 -5.90 6.05
N ILE A 77 -10.60 -4.90 5.69
CA ILE A 77 -11.89 -4.60 6.36
C ILE A 77 -13.08 -5.28 5.68
N GLY A 78 -12.80 -6.11 4.67
CA GLY A 78 -13.75 -6.47 3.62
C GLY A 78 -15.01 -7.20 4.07
N GLY A 79 -15.06 -7.78 5.28
CA GLY A 79 -16.29 -8.35 5.86
C GLY A 79 -17.17 -9.08 4.83
N SER A 80 -18.39 -8.56 4.60
CA SER A 80 -19.37 -9.11 3.65
C SER A 80 -18.99 -8.95 2.16
N MET A 81 -18.16 -7.97 1.78
CA MET A 81 -17.65 -7.79 0.41
C MET A 81 -16.71 -8.91 -0.01
N MET A 82 -15.91 -9.42 0.94
CA MET A 82 -14.96 -10.51 0.70
C MET A 82 -15.46 -11.88 1.19
N GLY A 83 -16.52 -11.90 2.01
CA GLY A 83 -17.03 -13.10 2.66
C GLY A 83 -16.05 -13.70 3.69
N TRP A 84 -15.04 -12.93 4.08
CA TRP A 84 -13.94 -13.31 4.95
C TRP A 84 -13.18 -12.04 5.38
N GLN A 85 -12.57 -12.08 6.56
CA GLN A 85 -11.68 -11.05 7.08
C GLN A 85 -10.36 -11.70 7.53
N PRO A 86 -9.19 -11.15 7.19
CA PRO A 86 -7.92 -11.67 7.68
C PRO A 86 -7.72 -11.37 9.17
N ASP A 87 -7.03 -12.25 9.89
CA ASP A 87 -6.64 -12.02 11.29
C ASP A 87 -5.53 -10.96 11.45
N VAL A 88 -4.71 -10.80 10.40
CA VAL A 88 -3.58 -9.88 10.36
C VAL A 88 -3.36 -9.42 8.92
N ILE A 89 -2.97 -8.16 8.76
CA ILE A 89 -2.46 -7.63 7.49
C ILE A 89 -0.95 -7.46 7.62
N HIS A 90 -0.21 -7.87 6.61
CA HIS A 90 1.24 -7.72 6.57
C HIS A 90 1.62 -6.84 5.38
N ALA A 91 1.94 -5.59 5.66
CA ALA A 91 2.40 -4.60 4.71
C ALA A 91 3.94 -4.63 4.60
N ASN A 92 4.45 -4.42 3.39
CA ASN A 92 5.85 -4.49 3.03
C ASN A 92 6.26 -3.22 2.29
N ASP A 93 7.25 -2.51 2.84
CA ASP A 93 7.87 -1.31 2.30
C ASP A 93 6.89 -0.17 1.95
N TRP A 94 7.45 0.93 1.46
CA TRP A 94 6.73 2.17 1.18
C TRP A 94 5.54 1.96 0.23
N GLN A 95 5.60 0.98 -0.68
CA GLN A 95 4.54 0.66 -1.63
C GLN A 95 3.22 0.30 -0.96
N THR A 96 3.27 -0.20 0.28
CA THR A 96 2.08 -0.53 1.09
C THR A 96 2.06 0.22 2.42
N GLY A 97 2.94 1.20 2.61
CA GLY A 97 3.06 1.95 3.86
C GLY A 97 1.81 2.75 4.24
N LEU A 98 0.93 3.06 3.28
CA LEU A 98 -0.36 3.69 3.57
C LEU A 98 -1.44 2.74 4.09
N VAL A 99 -1.25 1.42 4.03
CA VAL A 99 -2.24 0.42 4.51
C VAL A 99 -2.67 0.71 5.96
N PRO A 100 -1.76 0.81 6.95
CA PRO A 100 -2.16 1.03 8.34
C PRO A 100 -2.84 2.38 8.57
N VAL A 101 -2.46 3.42 7.83
CA VAL A 101 -3.12 4.74 7.89
C VAL A 101 -4.56 4.68 7.38
N TYR A 102 -4.82 3.97 6.28
CA TYR A 102 -6.19 3.80 5.80
C TYR A 102 -7.06 3.03 6.81
N LEU A 103 -6.51 2.01 7.46
CA LEU A 103 -7.22 1.25 8.49
C LEU A 103 -7.56 2.12 9.71
N ASP A 104 -6.62 2.98 10.13
CA ASP A 104 -6.83 3.95 11.21
C ASP A 104 -7.96 4.93 10.85
N GLN A 105 -7.90 5.54 9.67
CA GLN A 105 -8.90 6.51 9.19
C GLN A 105 -10.31 5.91 9.06
N TRP A 106 -10.45 4.66 8.60
CA TRP A 106 -11.76 4.04 8.38
C TRP A 106 -12.41 3.50 9.66
N GLY A 107 -11.65 3.37 10.75
CA GLY A 107 -12.17 3.02 12.06
C GLY A 107 -12.52 1.54 12.25
N SER A 108 -12.78 1.19 13.52
CA SER A 108 -12.89 -0.19 14.04
C SER A 108 -14.24 -0.88 13.75
N PRO A 109 -14.28 -2.22 13.57
CA PRO A 109 -13.17 -3.18 13.73
C PRO A 109 -12.33 -3.41 12.48
N VAL A 110 -11.02 -3.17 12.60
CA VAL A 110 -9.99 -3.50 11.59
C VAL A 110 -8.99 -4.52 12.14
N PRO A 111 -8.42 -5.40 11.31
CA PRO A 111 -7.37 -6.31 11.74
C PRO A 111 -6.05 -5.56 12.02
N PRO A 112 -5.20 -6.06 12.94
CA PRO A 112 -3.89 -5.48 13.18
C PRO A 112 -3.00 -5.53 11.92
N CYS A 113 -2.21 -4.48 11.71
CA CYS A 113 -1.22 -4.42 10.63
C CYS A 113 0.20 -4.62 11.17
N VAL A 114 0.95 -5.54 10.57
CA VAL A 114 2.40 -5.69 10.70
C VAL A 114 3.04 -5.00 9.49
N TYR A 115 4.13 -4.27 9.70
CA TYR A 115 4.85 -3.57 8.63
C TYR A 115 6.32 -4.00 8.59
N THR A 116 6.81 -4.41 7.42
CA THR A 116 8.21 -4.81 7.20
C THR A 116 8.95 -3.81 6.36
N ILE A 117 10.18 -3.48 6.78
CA ILE A 117 11.14 -2.70 6.00
C ILE A 117 12.21 -3.65 5.46
N HIS A 118 12.36 -3.68 4.14
CA HIS A 118 13.41 -4.41 3.44
C HIS A 118 14.60 -3.50 3.11
N ASN A 119 14.36 -2.22 2.84
CA ASN A 119 15.41 -1.24 2.65
C ASN A 119 14.96 0.18 3.07
N ILE A 120 15.59 0.74 4.10
CA ILE A 120 15.31 2.08 4.62
C ILE A 120 15.67 3.22 3.64
N GLU A 121 16.49 2.94 2.61
CA GLU A 121 16.82 3.92 1.58
C GLU A 121 15.59 4.30 0.72
N TYR A 122 14.63 3.39 0.54
CA TYR A 122 13.44 3.62 -0.29
C TYR A 122 12.22 3.95 0.56
N GLN A 123 12.01 5.25 0.82
CA GLN A 123 10.99 5.71 1.78
C GLN A 123 9.65 6.08 1.15
N GLY A 124 9.59 6.24 -0.17
CA GLY A 124 8.40 6.77 -0.86
C GLY A 124 8.08 8.19 -0.41
N ILE A 125 9.01 9.12 -0.71
CA ILE A 125 8.89 10.55 -0.36
C ILE A 125 8.20 11.29 -1.49
N PHE A 126 7.14 12.02 -1.17
CA PHE A 126 6.33 12.78 -2.11
C PHE A 126 6.01 14.17 -1.57
N GLY A 127 5.74 15.13 -2.44
CA GLY A 127 5.44 16.49 -2.02
C GLY A 127 4.12 16.57 -1.22
N PRO A 128 3.92 17.60 -0.38
CA PRO A 128 2.74 17.73 0.47
C PRO A 128 1.42 17.79 -0.32
N GLU A 129 1.46 18.21 -1.59
CA GLU A 129 0.31 18.25 -2.50
C GLU A 129 -0.36 16.89 -2.70
N VAL A 130 0.35 15.78 -2.46
CA VAL A 130 -0.25 14.44 -2.65
C VAL A 130 -1.34 14.11 -1.65
N MET A 131 -1.42 14.78 -0.50
CA MET A 131 -2.41 14.49 0.54
C MET A 131 -3.85 14.48 0.01
N GLY A 132 -4.23 15.52 -0.74
CA GLY A 132 -5.56 15.64 -1.34
C GLY A 132 -5.84 14.63 -2.45
N HIS A 133 -4.83 13.90 -2.90
CA HIS A 133 -4.91 12.97 -4.02
C HIS A 133 -4.91 11.50 -3.61
N VAL A 134 -4.60 11.20 -2.35
CA VAL A 134 -4.48 9.83 -1.85
C VAL A 134 -5.66 9.44 -0.94
N GLY A 135 -6.65 10.32 -0.80
CA GLY A 135 -7.86 10.04 -0.02
C GLY A 135 -7.60 9.96 1.49
N LEU A 136 -6.59 10.69 1.98
CA LEU A 136 -6.29 10.81 3.40
C LEU A 136 -6.74 12.17 3.92
N ASP A 137 -7.27 12.16 5.13
CA ASP A 137 -7.62 13.38 5.84
C ASP A 137 -6.34 14.15 6.22
N HIS A 138 -6.40 15.48 6.11
CA HIS A 138 -5.26 16.35 6.43
C HIS A 138 -4.71 16.19 7.85
N GLN A 139 -5.51 15.66 8.80
CA GLN A 139 -5.06 15.38 10.17
C GLN A 139 -3.90 14.38 10.23
N HIS A 140 -3.75 13.49 9.24
CA HIS A 140 -2.64 12.54 9.19
C HIS A 140 -1.32 13.21 8.77
N PHE A 141 -1.37 14.41 8.16
CA PHE A 141 -0.19 15.19 7.77
C PHE A 141 0.31 16.03 8.94
N SER A 142 0.91 15.36 9.92
CA SER A 142 1.48 15.93 11.12
C SER A 142 2.84 15.30 11.45
N LEU A 143 3.60 15.96 12.33
CA LEU A 143 4.90 15.48 12.80
C LEU A 143 4.78 14.12 13.51
N GLU A 144 3.67 13.87 14.20
CA GLU A 144 3.36 12.57 14.79
C GLU A 144 2.77 11.59 13.77
N GLY A 145 2.29 12.08 12.63
CA GLY A 145 1.72 11.33 11.52
C GLY A 145 2.72 11.10 10.38
N ILE A 146 2.26 11.28 9.14
CA ILE A 146 3.00 10.87 7.93
C ILE A 146 3.96 11.93 7.39
N GLU A 147 3.97 13.13 7.96
CA GLU A 147 4.84 14.23 7.50
C GLU A 147 6.32 13.93 7.80
N PHE A 148 7.22 14.25 6.88
CA PHE A 148 8.64 14.03 7.04
C PHE A 148 9.42 15.18 6.38
N HIS A 149 9.92 16.12 7.18
CA HIS A 149 10.64 17.32 6.73
C HIS A 149 9.88 18.22 5.74
N GLY A 150 8.55 18.32 5.90
CA GLY A 150 7.63 19.05 5.03
C GLY A 150 7.07 18.21 3.88
N TRP A 151 7.47 16.95 3.76
CA TRP A 151 7.06 16.01 2.71
C TRP A 151 6.17 14.91 3.27
N VAL A 152 5.54 14.12 2.41
CA VAL A 152 4.81 12.91 2.79
C VAL A 152 5.75 11.71 2.66
N SER A 153 5.87 10.89 3.70
CA SER A 153 6.62 9.63 3.66
C SER A 153 5.69 8.44 3.85
N TYR A 154 5.58 7.59 2.82
CA TYR A 154 4.77 6.37 2.93
C TYR A 154 5.39 5.36 3.89
N MET A 155 6.73 5.29 3.95
CA MET A 155 7.40 4.48 4.97
C MET A 155 7.08 4.97 6.38
N LYS A 156 7.07 6.30 6.61
CA LYS A 156 6.71 6.85 7.92
C LYS A 156 5.28 6.50 8.30
N ALA A 157 4.34 6.54 7.35
CA ALA A 157 2.97 6.07 7.58
C ALA A 157 2.96 4.61 8.07
N GLY A 158 3.74 3.74 7.44
CA GLY A 158 3.91 2.35 7.87
C GLY A 158 4.48 2.22 9.28
N LEU A 159 5.52 3.02 9.58
CA LEU A 159 6.18 3.04 10.88
C LEU A 159 5.29 3.50 12.03
N VAL A 160 4.52 4.56 11.81
CA VAL A 160 3.70 5.22 12.84
C VAL A 160 2.44 4.43 13.14
N TYR A 161 1.74 3.94 12.12
CA TYR A 161 0.38 3.42 12.27
C TYR A 161 0.33 1.88 12.37
N ALA A 162 1.41 1.16 12.05
CA ALA A 162 1.42 -0.30 12.20
C ALA A 162 1.49 -0.72 13.68
N ARG A 163 0.84 -1.84 14.01
CA ARG A 163 0.85 -2.41 15.37
C ARG A 163 2.18 -3.05 15.74
N ARG A 164 2.89 -3.56 14.73
CA ARG A 164 4.20 -4.21 14.85
C ARG A 164 5.05 -3.89 13.64
N LEU A 165 6.34 -3.76 13.90
CA LEU A 165 7.37 -3.53 12.89
C LEU A 165 8.27 -4.76 12.83
N THR A 166 8.68 -5.14 11.62
CA THR A 166 9.72 -6.15 11.43
C THR A 166 10.69 -5.70 10.33
N THR A 167 11.81 -6.40 10.21
CA THR A 167 12.77 -6.21 9.13
C THR A 167 13.29 -7.57 8.66
N VAL A 168 14.10 -7.57 7.61
CA VAL A 168 14.62 -8.79 6.97
C VAL A 168 15.62 -9.59 7.82
N SER A 169 16.22 -8.98 8.86
CA SER A 169 17.09 -9.71 9.77
C SER A 169 17.27 -9.01 11.12
N PRO A 170 17.61 -9.75 12.20
CA PRO A 170 17.93 -9.15 13.50
C PRO A 170 19.13 -8.18 13.45
N THR A 171 20.09 -8.44 12.57
CA THR A 171 21.27 -7.57 12.39
C THR A 171 20.86 -6.27 11.73
N TYR A 172 20.13 -6.35 10.61
CA TYR A 172 19.62 -5.18 9.91
C TYR A 172 18.72 -4.32 10.81
N ALA A 173 17.88 -4.95 11.65
CA ALA A 173 17.05 -4.24 12.62
C ALA A 173 17.87 -3.35 13.59
N ARG A 174 19.08 -3.76 13.96
CA ARG A 174 19.97 -2.97 14.82
C ARG A 174 20.68 -1.87 14.04
N GLU A 175 21.14 -2.19 12.83
CA GLU A 175 21.87 -1.25 11.96
C GLU A 175 21.02 -0.01 11.63
N VAL A 176 19.74 -0.20 11.29
CA VAL A 176 18.85 0.92 10.92
C VAL A 176 18.41 1.80 12.09
N GLN A 177 18.76 1.44 13.32
CA GLN A 177 18.47 2.23 14.52
C GLN A 177 19.62 3.15 14.91
N THR A 178 20.78 3.03 14.25
CA THR A 178 21.96 3.84 14.49
C THR A 178 22.19 4.82 13.35
N PRO A 179 22.73 6.03 13.60
CA PRO A 179 23.16 6.93 12.54
C PRO A 179 24.17 6.25 11.60
N ALA A 180 24.15 6.64 10.33
CA ALA A 180 25.17 6.27 9.36
C ALA A 180 26.50 7.01 9.63
#